data_AF-A0A4S2S1C6-F1
#
_entry.id   AF-A0A4S2S1C6-F1
#
_cell.length_a   1.000
_cell.length_b   1.000
_cell.length_c   1.000
_cell.angle_alpha   90.00
_cell.angle_beta   90.00
_cell.angle_gamma   90.00
#
_symmetry.space_group_name_H-M   'P 1'
#
loop_
_entity.id
_entity.type
_entity.pdbx_description
1 polymer ?
#
loop_
_entity_poly.entity_id
_entity_poly.type
_entity_poly.pdbx_seq_one_letter_code
_entity_poly.pdbx_strand_id
1 'polypeptide(L)'
;MRNDARPLAVFDLDGTLADTAHRQHHLEGRSRDWARFFAAAVDDPPLAEGVRLALSSAKECEVVYLTGRPERCRRDTVAWLARQGLPEGRLHMRRDDDRRPARRTKLEILQRLGRDRTVRMLVDDDELVCDAAELAGFTVVRARWTPASPALKDAQEREGRT
;
A
#
# COMPACT_ATOMS: atom_id res chain seq x y z
N MET A 1 29.32 -5.85 9.71
CA MET A 1 28.55 -5.00 8.76
C MET A 1 27.81 -5.93 7.81
N ARG A 2 26.48 -6.09 7.94
CA ARG A 2 25.74 -6.82 6.90
C ARG A 2 25.65 -5.91 5.69
N ASN A 3 26.45 -6.21 4.67
CA ASN A 3 26.36 -5.63 3.35
C ASN A 3 25.10 -6.17 2.66
N ASP A 4 23.94 -5.85 3.22
CA ASP A 4 22.64 -6.38 2.80
C ASP A 4 22.08 -5.47 1.70
N ALA A 5 22.85 -5.25 0.62
CA ALA A 5 22.49 -4.37 -0.49
C ALA A 5 21.36 -4.95 -1.37
N ARG A 6 20.46 -5.73 -0.78
CA ARG A 6 19.32 -6.24 -1.51
C ARG A 6 18.41 -5.05 -1.91
N PRO A 7 17.97 -5.04 -3.16
CA PRO A 7 17.04 -4.06 -3.69
C PRO A 7 15.71 -4.13 -2.95
N LEU A 8 14.94 -3.05 -3.00
CA LEU A 8 13.65 -2.94 -2.33
C LEU A 8 12.53 -3.38 -3.28
N ALA A 9 11.63 -4.25 -2.81
CA ALA A 9 10.34 -4.48 -3.45
C ALA A 9 9.26 -3.81 -2.59
N VAL A 10 8.64 -2.76 -3.12
CA VAL A 10 7.69 -1.92 -2.38
C VAL A 10 6.28 -2.36 -2.72
N PHE A 11 5.47 -2.67 -1.72
CA PHE A 11 4.09 -3.12 -1.88
C PHE A 11 3.13 -2.18 -1.16
N ASP A 12 2.10 -1.75 -1.86
CA ASP A 12 0.88 -1.26 -1.22
C ASP A 12 0.10 -2.41 -0.54
N LEU A 13 -0.88 -2.06 0.29
CA LEU A 13 -1.76 -3.02 0.95
C LEU A 13 -3.15 -3.09 0.33
N ASP A 14 -3.89 -1.98 0.28
CA ASP A 14 -5.33 -1.99 0.03
C ASP A 14 -5.61 -2.15 -1.46
N GLY A 15 -6.18 -3.28 -1.91
CA GLY A 15 -6.32 -3.61 -3.33
C GLY A 15 -5.07 -4.27 -3.94
N THR A 16 -3.97 -4.30 -3.19
CA THR A 16 -2.70 -4.91 -3.63
C THR A 16 -2.41 -6.25 -2.94
N LEU A 17 -2.37 -6.24 -1.60
CA LEU A 17 -2.17 -7.43 -0.76
C LEU A 17 -3.44 -7.83 -0.01
N ALA A 18 -4.31 -6.87 0.25
CA ALA A 18 -5.50 -6.99 1.09
C ALA A 18 -6.74 -6.61 0.27
N ASP A 19 -7.73 -7.51 0.21
CA ASP A 19 -9.03 -7.20 -0.36
C ASP A 19 -9.80 -6.30 0.59
N THR A 20 -10.32 -5.19 0.06
CA THR A 20 -11.06 -4.19 0.82
C THR A 20 -12.56 -4.22 0.53
N ALA A 21 -13.02 -5.13 -0.33
CA ALA A 21 -14.39 -5.14 -0.85
C ALA A 21 -15.45 -5.14 0.27
N HIS A 22 -15.28 -5.93 1.34
CA HIS A 22 -16.27 -6.05 2.40
C HIS A 22 -16.49 -4.75 3.17
N ARG A 23 -15.51 -3.84 3.18
CA ARG A 23 -15.57 -2.56 3.91
C ARG A 23 -15.84 -1.35 3.01
N GLN A 24 -15.90 -1.52 1.67
CA GLN A 24 -16.15 -0.42 0.73
C GLN A 24 -17.45 0.33 1.00
N HIS A 25 -18.48 -0.38 1.48
CA HIS A 25 -19.77 0.20 1.82
C HIS A 25 -19.70 1.33 2.86
N HIS A 26 -18.65 1.42 3.69
CA HIS A 26 -18.43 2.54 4.60
C HIS A 26 -18.08 3.86 3.89
N LEU A 27 -17.65 3.80 2.64
CA LEU A 27 -17.27 4.95 1.82
C LEU A 27 -18.34 5.33 0.78
N GLU A 28 -19.45 4.60 0.77
CA GLU A 28 -20.59 4.87 -0.11
C GLU A 28 -21.48 5.98 0.47
N GLY A 29 -22.20 6.68 -0.42
CA GLY A 29 -23.13 7.73 -0.04
C GLY A 29 -22.48 9.10 0.21
N ARG A 30 -23.26 10.01 0.82
CA ARG A 30 -22.90 11.43 0.98
C ARG A 30 -21.88 11.69 2.09
N SER A 31 -21.79 10.80 3.08
CA SER A 31 -20.88 10.91 4.21
C SER A 31 -20.08 9.62 4.32
N ARG A 32 -18.75 9.73 4.20
CA ARG A 32 -17.83 8.60 4.26
C ARG A 32 -17.41 8.34 5.70
N ASP A 33 -17.58 7.12 6.19
CA ASP A 33 -17.17 6.69 7.52
C ASP A 33 -15.78 6.04 7.48
N TRP A 34 -14.76 6.91 7.47
CA TRP A 34 -13.36 6.49 7.47
C TRP A 34 -12.98 5.71 8.73
N ALA A 35 -13.57 6.04 9.87
CA ALA A 35 -13.26 5.37 11.12
C ALA A 35 -13.66 3.89 11.06
N ARG A 36 -14.89 3.61 10.60
CA ARG A 36 -15.35 2.22 10.41
C ARG A 36 -14.63 1.50 9.29
N PHE A 37 -14.36 2.20 8.17
CA PHE A 37 -13.57 1.63 7.08
C PHE A 37 -12.23 1.08 7.59
N PHE A 38 -11.44 1.88 8.30
CA PHE A 38 -10.15 1.41 8.78
C PHE A 38 -10.22 0.45 9.97
N ALA A 39 -11.25 0.55 10.82
CA ALA A 39 -11.45 -0.41 11.90
C ALA A 39 -11.72 -1.83 11.36
N ALA A 40 -12.41 -1.94 10.22
CA ALA A 40 -12.70 -3.21 9.55
C ALA A 40 -11.48 -3.83 8.82
N ALA A 41 -10.33 -3.16 8.81
CA ALA A 41 -9.14 -3.62 8.08
C ALA A 41 -8.45 -4.85 8.66
N VAL A 42 -8.78 -5.21 9.90
CA VAL A 42 -8.31 -6.45 10.53
C VAL A 42 -8.89 -7.68 9.84
N ASP A 43 -10.01 -7.56 9.14
CA ASP A 43 -10.75 -8.67 8.55
C ASP A 43 -10.53 -8.83 7.03
N ASP A 44 -9.61 -8.04 6.45
CA ASP A 44 -9.32 -8.12 5.01
C ASP A 44 -8.88 -9.52 4.59
N PRO A 45 -9.55 -10.13 3.60
CA PRO A 45 -9.03 -11.31 2.94
C PRO A 45 -7.70 -11.01 2.23
N PRO A 46 -6.73 -11.94 2.23
CA PRO A 46 -5.52 -11.77 1.44
C PRO A 46 -5.81 -11.91 -0.06
N LEU A 47 -5.17 -11.07 -0.88
CA LEU A 47 -5.15 -11.22 -2.34
C LEU A 47 -4.02 -12.17 -2.73
N ALA A 48 -4.38 -13.37 -3.21
CA ALA A 48 -3.45 -14.47 -3.39
C ALA A 48 -2.31 -14.12 -4.38
N GLU A 49 -2.61 -13.39 -5.45
CA GLU A 49 -1.66 -12.89 -6.44
C GLU A 49 -0.60 -11.98 -5.81
N GLY A 50 -1.06 -10.97 -5.05
CA GLY A 50 -0.18 -10.03 -4.35
C GLY A 50 0.68 -10.72 -3.29
N VAL A 51 0.09 -11.62 -2.49
CA VAL A 51 0.82 -12.38 -1.46
C VAL A 51 1.89 -13.27 -2.09
N ARG A 52 1.57 -14.01 -3.17
CA ARG A 52 2.57 -14.83 -3.88
C ARG A 52 3.71 -13.97 -4.42
N LEU A 53 3.42 -12.79 -4.96
CA LEU A 53 4.44 -11.88 -5.47
C LEU A 53 5.33 -11.31 -4.35
N ALA A 54 4.76 -10.96 -3.20
CA ALA A 54 5.54 -10.50 -2.05
C ALA A 54 6.47 -11.60 -1.52
N LEU A 55 5.97 -12.83 -1.38
CA LEU A 55 6.75 -13.98 -0.93
C LEU A 55 7.87 -14.36 -1.90
N SER A 56 7.60 -14.34 -3.21
CA SER A 56 8.63 -14.63 -4.21
C SER A 56 9.69 -13.52 -4.24
N SER A 57 9.28 -12.26 -4.16
CA SER A 57 10.19 -11.10 -4.16
C SER A 57 11.12 -11.11 -2.96
N ALA A 58 10.67 -11.56 -1.79
CA ALA A 58 11.47 -11.62 -0.56
C ALA A 58 12.72 -12.51 -0.65
N LYS A 59 12.78 -13.42 -1.65
CA LYS A 59 13.96 -14.25 -1.91
C LYS A 59 15.15 -13.43 -2.39
N GLU A 60 14.90 -12.34 -3.11
CA GLU A 60 15.94 -11.53 -3.78
C GLU A 60 15.92 -10.06 -3.34
N CYS A 61 14.80 -9.61 -2.76
CA CYS A 61 14.56 -8.24 -2.35
C CYS A 61 14.30 -8.17 -0.84
N GLU A 62 14.53 -6.99 -0.29
CA GLU A 62 13.95 -6.61 0.98
C GLU A 62 12.53 -6.06 0.73
N VAL A 63 11.53 -6.58 1.43
CA VAL A 63 10.14 -6.13 1.27
C VAL A 63 9.91 -4.88 2.11
N VAL A 64 9.28 -3.88 1.49
CA VAL A 64 8.84 -2.64 2.14
C VAL A 64 7.36 -2.47 1.86
N TYR A 65 6.61 -2.11 2.89
CA TYR A 65 5.18 -1.83 2.79
C TYR A 65 4.95 -0.32 2.76
N LEU A 66 4.16 0.16 1.81
CA LEU A 66 3.83 1.57 1.62
C LEU A 66 2.32 1.73 1.42
N THR A 67 1.60 2.07 2.49
CA THR A 67 0.14 2.06 2.49
C THR A 67 -0.45 3.44 2.78
N GLY A 68 -1.63 3.69 2.20
CA GLY A 68 -2.48 4.82 2.55
C GLY A 68 -3.20 4.67 3.89
N ARG A 69 -3.15 3.49 4.54
CA ARG A 69 -3.69 3.31 5.89
C ARG A 69 -3.03 4.29 6.85
N PRO A 70 -3.81 4.88 7.76
CA PRO A 70 -3.31 5.86 8.72
C PRO A 70 -2.51 5.19 9.84
N GLU A 71 -1.61 5.95 10.46
CA GLU A 71 -0.68 5.49 11.51
C GLU A 71 -1.38 4.85 12.70
N ARG A 72 -2.58 5.33 13.08
CA ARG A 72 -3.42 4.71 14.10
C ARG A 72 -3.76 3.23 13.84
N CYS A 73 -3.67 2.77 12.60
CA CYS A 73 -3.91 1.37 12.20
C CYS A 73 -2.65 0.50 12.24
N ARG A 74 -1.48 1.02 12.66
CA ARG A 74 -0.20 0.31 12.57
C ARG A 74 -0.22 -1.05 13.26
N ARG A 75 -0.66 -1.10 14.52
CA ARG A 75 -0.67 -2.35 15.31
C ARG A 75 -1.46 -3.44 14.58
N ASP A 76 -2.65 -3.09 14.13
CA ASP A 76 -3.59 -4.00 13.49
C ASP A 76 -3.09 -4.43 12.11
N THR A 77 -2.45 -3.51 11.38
CA THR A 77 -1.80 -3.78 10.09
C THR A 77 -0.63 -4.74 10.23
N VAL A 78 0.25 -4.54 11.22
CA VAL A 78 1.38 -5.44 11.50
C VAL A 78 0.88 -6.84 11.88
N ALA A 79 -0.13 -6.92 12.75
CA ALA A 79 -0.73 -8.20 13.13
C ALA A 79 -1.38 -8.92 11.93
N TRP A 80 -2.03 -8.18 11.03
CA TRP A 80 -2.58 -8.72 9.80
C TRP A 80 -1.48 -9.28 8.89
N LEU A 81 -0.41 -8.51 8.62
CA LEU A 81 0.73 -8.94 7.79
C LEU A 81 1.33 -10.26 8.31
N ALA A 82 1.57 -10.36 9.62
CA ALA A 82 2.11 -11.55 10.26
C ALA A 82 1.16 -12.75 10.12
N ARG A 83 -0.15 -12.55 10.30
CA ARG A 83 -1.15 -13.62 10.16
C ARG A 83 -1.25 -14.16 8.74
N GLN A 84 -1.00 -13.34 7.73
CA GLN A 84 -0.95 -13.77 6.32
C GLN A 84 0.39 -14.44 5.95
N GLY A 85 1.34 -14.55 6.89
CA GLY A 85 2.67 -15.12 6.63
C GLY A 85 3.54 -14.27 5.72
N LEU A 86 3.27 -12.96 5.63
CA LEU A 86 4.04 -12.04 4.81
C LEU A 86 5.41 -11.75 5.44
N PRO A 87 6.45 -11.46 4.63
CA PRO A 87 7.79 -11.18 5.12
C PRO A 87 7.84 -9.99 6.08
N GLU A 88 8.72 -10.05 7.08
CA GLU A 88 9.01 -8.84 7.87
C GLU A 88 9.62 -7.75 6.97
N GLY A 89 9.19 -6.50 7.19
CA GLY A 89 9.59 -5.39 6.35
C GLY A 89 9.29 -4.04 6.99
N ARG A 90 9.96 -2.99 6.52
CA ARG A 90 9.63 -1.62 6.95
C ARG A 90 8.21 -1.27 6.48
N LEU A 91 7.42 -0.69 7.37
CA LEU A 91 6.05 -0.28 7.11
C LEU A 91 5.93 1.25 7.16
N HIS A 92 5.79 1.85 5.98
CA HIS A 92 5.47 3.26 5.79
C HIS A 92 3.95 3.42 5.68
N MET A 93 3.39 4.25 6.55
CA MET A 93 1.96 4.52 6.65
C MET A 93 1.73 6.03 6.55
N ARG A 94 0.48 6.41 6.28
CA ARG A 94 0.07 7.81 6.28
C ARG A 94 0.00 8.32 7.71
N ARG A 95 0.50 9.53 7.96
CA ARG A 95 0.31 10.19 9.28
C ARG A 95 -1.16 10.52 9.49
N ASP A 96 -1.66 10.42 10.72
CA ASP A 96 -3.09 10.59 11.03
C ASP A 96 -3.68 11.95 10.60
N ASP A 97 -2.83 12.99 10.51
CA ASP A 97 -3.18 14.36 10.12
C ASP A 97 -2.87 14.69 8.65
N ASP A 98 -2.27 13.78 7.88
CA ASP A 98 -1.83 14.05 6.50
C ASP A 98 -2.98 13.85 5.51
N ARG A 99 -3.52 14.98 5.01
CA ARG A 99 -4.61 15.02 4.03
C ARG A 99 -4.16 15.24 2.59
N ARG A 100 -2.90 14.98 2.25
CA ARG A 100 -2.40 15.12 0.88
C ARG A 100 -2.79 13.89 0.03
N PRO A 101 -2.90 14.02 -1.30
CA PRO A 101 -3.19 12.88 -2.19
C PRO A 101 -2.22 11.71 -2.00
N ALA A 102 -2.71 10.47 -2.12
CA ALA A 102 -1.89 9.27 -1.96
C ALA A 102 -0.72 9.25 -2.97
N ARG A 103 -0.95 9.57 -4.24
CA ARG A 103 0.11 9.71 -5.26
C ARG A 103 1.27 10.59 -4.81
N ARG A 104 0.98 11.70 -4.12
CA ARG A 104 2.00 12.63 -3.63
C ARG A 104 2.78 12.03 -2.48
N THR A 105 2.07 11.56 -1.45
CA THR A 105 2.71 11.03 -0.23
C THR A 105 3.51 9.76 -0.52
N LYS A 106 2.96 8.84 -1.31
CA LYS A 106 3.62 7.61 -1.72
C LYS A 106 4.84 7.91 -2.60
N LEU A 107 4.74 8.81 -3.59
CA LEU A 107 5.87 9.18 -4.44
C LEU A 107 7.01 9.82 -3.64
N GLU A 108 6.72 10.72 -2.69
CA GLU A 108 7.73 11.35 -1.83
C GLU A 108 8.51 10.28 -1.02
N ILE A 109 7.82 9.26 -0.49
CA ILE A 109 8.44 8.15 0.23
C ILE A 109 9.25 7.26 -0.73
N LEU A 110 8.68 6.92 -1.88
CA LEU A 110 9.34 6.08 -2.89
C LEU A 110 10.64 6.71 -3.40
N GLN A 111 10.62 8.02 -3.70
CA GLN A 111 11.81 8.78 -4.07
C GLN A 111 12.85 8.81 -2.97
N ARG A 112 12.44 8.95 -1.71
CA ARG A 112 13.38 8.89 -0.58
C ARG A 112 14.04 7.52 -0.49
N LEU A 113 13.27 6.44 -0.61
CA LEU A 113 13.81 5.07 -0.61
C LEU A 113 14.78 4.85 -1.77
N GLY A 114 14.44 5.37 -2.96
CA GLY A 114 15.23 5.29 -4.18
C GLY A 114 16.57 6.04 -4.15
N ARG A 115 16.76 7.00 -3.23
CA ARG A 115 18.05 7.70 -3.05
C ARG A 115 19.09 6.82 -2.38
N ASP A 116 18.66 5.99 -1.44
CA ASP A 116 19.55 5.19 -0.60
C ASP A 116 19.74 3.77 -1.16
N ARG A 117 18.73 3.23 -1.88
CA ARG A 117 18.72 1.87 -2.42
C ARG A 117 17.96 1.76 -3.73
N THR A 118 18.38 0.82 -4.57
CA THR A 118 17.60 0.42 -5.75
C THR A 118 16.22 -0.07 -5.34
N VAL A 119 15.18 0.57 -5.85
CA VAL A 119 13.81 0.06 -5.81
C VAL A 119 13.61 -0.82 -7.04
N ARG A 120 13.48 -2.13 -6.83
CA ARG A 120 13.23 -3.14 -7.88
C ARG A 120 11.91 -2.88 -8.57
N MET A 121 10.87 -2.62 -7.78
CA MET A 121 9.52 -2.35 -8.25
C MET A 121 8.69 -1.72 -7.14
N LEU A 122 7.68 -0.95 -7.56
CA LEU A 122 6.49 -0.64 -6.78
C LEU A 122 5.34 -1.54 -7.26
N VAL A 123 4.60 -2.13 -6.34
CA VAL A 123 3.34 -2.83 -6.62
C VAL A 123 2.20 -2.05 -5.96
N ASP A 124 1.28 -1.52 -6.76
CA ASP A 124 0.19 -0.66 -6.30
C ASP A 124 -1.04 -0.82 -7.23
N ASP A 125 -2.25 -0.70 -6.70
CA ASP A 125 -3.50 -0.78 -7.48
C ASP A 125 -3.99 0.61 -7.93
N ASP A 126 -3.54 1.67 -7.26
CA ASP A 126 -3.92 3.04 -7.60
C ASP A 126 -3.18 3.49 -8.86
N GLU A 127 -3.93 3.60 -9.96
CA GLU A 127 -3.39 3.98 -11.27
C GLU A 127 -2.73 5.37 -11.22
N LEU A 128 -3.21 6.31 -10.39
CA LEU A 128 -2.58 7.64 -10.26
C LEU A 128 -1.25 7.59 -9.50
N VAL A 129 -1.11 6.67 -8.54
CA VAL A 129 0.18 6.38 -7.89
C VAL A 129 1.13 5.72 -8.89
N CYS A 130 0.62 4.74 -9.65
CA CYS A 130 1.40 4.02 -10.67
C CYS A 130 1.94 4.96 -11.74
N ASP A 131 1.08 5.80 -12.32
CA ASP A 131 1.45 6.80 -13.32
C ASP A 131 2.53 7.75 -12.79
N ALA A 132 2.36 8.24 -11.56
CA ALA A 132 3.31 9.15 -10.93
C ALA A 132 4.68 8.48 -10.65
N ALA A 133 4.68 7.21 -10.26
CA ALA A 133 5.90 6.44 -10.03
C ALA A 133 6.64 6.12 -11.34
N GLU A 134 5.93 5.71 -12.39
CA GLU A 134 6.51 5.47 -13.72
C GLU A 134 7.11 6.75 -14.30
N LEU A 135 6.40 7.89 -14.20
CA LEU A 135 6.91 9.19 -14.64
C LEU A 135 8.18 9.61 -13.90
N ALA A 136 8.32 9.20 -12.64
CA ALA A 136 9.52 9.43 -11.83
C ALA A 136 10.64 8.40 -12.09
N GLY A 137 10.46 7.47 -13.03
CA GLY A 137 11.47 6.50 -13.45
C GLY A 137 11.48 5.19 -12.66
N PHE A 138 10.44 4.90 -11.86
CA PHE A 138 10.32 3.63 -11.15
C PHE A 138 9.66 2.56 -12.01
N THR A 139 10.13 1.32 -11.89
CA THR A 139 9.42 0.15 -12.40
C THR A 139 8.18 -0.10 -11.55
N VAL A 140 7.02 -0.29 -12.19
CA VAL A 140 5.74 -0.51 -11.53
C VAL A 140 5.11 -1.82 -11.99
N VAL A 141 4.53 -2.55 -11.04
CA VAL A 141 3.60 -3.65 -11.28
C VAL A 141 2.22 -3.17 -10.85
N ARG A 142 1.34 -2.91 -11.82
CA ARG A 142 -0.02 -2.44 -11.55
C ARG A 142 -0.88 -3.60 -11.05
N ALA A 143 -1.31 -3.53 -9.79
CA ALA A 143 -2.11 -4.57 -9.14
C ALA A 143 -3.56 -4.52 -9.62
N ARG A 144 -3.88 -5.34 -10.64
CA ARG A 144 -5.24 -5.41 -11.23
C ARG A 144 -5.94 -6.73 -10.91
N TRP A 145 -5.61 -7.34 -9.77
CA TRP A 145 -6.12 -8.64 -9.34
C TRP A 145 -7.62 -8.59 -9.03
N THR A 146 -8.09 -7.45 -8.52
CA THR A 146 -9.49 -7.19 -8.19
C THR A 146 -10.04 -6.02 -9.00
N PRO A 147 -11.37 -5.91 -9.16
CA PRO A 147 -11.98 -4.70 -9.67
C PRO A 147 -11.57 -3.49 -8.84
N ALA A 148 -11.23 -2.38 -9.49
CA ALA A 148 -10.93 -1.13 -8.81
C ALA A 148 -12.15 -0.64 -8.03
N SER A 149 -11.95 -0.10 -6.82
CA SER A 149 -12.97 0.69 -6.12
C SER A 149 -12.84 2.17 -6.50
N PRO A 150 -13.75 2.75 -7.32
CA PRO A 150 -13.65 4.15 -7.69
C PRO A 150 -13.77 5.09 -6.49
N ALA A 151 -14.62 4.72 -5.51
CA ALA A 151 -14.86 5.54 -4.33
C ALA A 151 -13.61 5.65 -3.43
N LEU A 152 -12.88 4.55 -3.25
CA LEU A 152 -11.63 4.54 -2.49
C LEU A 152 -10.55 5.35 -3.20
N LYS A 153 -10.37 5.15 -4.51
CA LYS A 153 -9.37 5.88 -5.31
C LYS A 153 -9.65 7.38 -5.33
N ASP A 154 -10.89 7.78 -5.60
CA ASP A 154 -11.27 9.19 -5.58
C ASP A 154 -11.03 9.84 -4.21
N ALA A 155 -11.31 9.12 -3.13
CA ALA A 155 -11.07 9.63 -1.79
C ALA A 155 -9.58 9.84 -1.47
N GLN A 156 -8.75 8.85 -1.81
CA GLN A 156 -7.30 8.89 -1.60
C GLN A 156 -6.66 10.05 -2.39
N GLU A 157 -7.21 10.36 -3.57
CA GLU A 157 -6.58 11.25 -4.53
C GLU A 157 -7.13 12.68 -4.55
N ARG A 158 -8.41 12.88 -4.18
CA ARG A 158 -9.07 14.20 -4.15
C ARG A 158 -9.26 14.75 -2.76
N GLU A 159 -9.65 13.90 -1.82
CA GLU A 159 -10.01 14.35 -0.47
C GLU A 159 -8.86 14.21 0.52
N GLY A 160 -7.88 13.34 0.21
CA GLY A 160 -6.82 12.96 1.13
C GLY A 160 -7.35 12.50 2.48
N ARG A 161 -8.61 12.07 2.53
CA ARG A 161 -9.26 11.57 3.73
C ARG A 161 -9.04 10.06 3.72
N THR A 162 -8.03 9.64 4.45
CA THR A 162 -7.75 8.27 4.87
C THR A 162 -7.04 8.38 6.21
#